data_AF-A0A6V8EI86-F1
#
_entry.id   AF-A0A6V8EI86-F1
#
_cell.length_a   1.000
_cell.length_b   1.000
_cell.length_c   1.000
_cell.angle_alpha   90.00
_cell.angle_beta   90.00
_cell.angle_gamma   90.00
#
_symmetry.space_group_name_H-M   'P 1'
#
loop_
_entity.id
_entity.type
_entity.pdbx_description
1 polymer ?
#
loop_
_entity_poly.entity_id
_entity_poly.type
_entity_poly.pdbx_seq_one_letter_code
_entity_poly.pdbx_strand_id
1 'polypeptide(L)'
;MFSCLFGGKKLVSETDLTKFVSEGNRDLHILFGSQSGNSEGLAEAWEQEATRYGLKGKVHDMDGFDIKSMAEMSRVMIVCSTWGEGEMPDNAEDLYEAATSAGKILSNTNFSICSLGDTGYDLFCQSGKDWDKT
;
A
#
# COMPACT_ATOMS: atom_id res chain seq x y z
N MET A 1 27.15 14.34 -28.11
CA MET A 1 26.71 15.74 -27.99
C MET A 1 25.27 15.82 -28.47
N PHE A 2 24.31 15.59 -27.59
CA PHE A 2 22.89 15.84 -27.88
C PHE A 2 22.43 16.95 -26.94
N SER A 3 22.21 18.12 -27.53
CA SER A 3 21.64 19.30 -26.89
C SER A 3 20.13 19.25 -27.12
N CYS A 4 19.34 19.17 -26.05
CA CYS A 4 17.93 19.46 -26.08
C CYS A 4 17.73 20.80 -25.34
N LEU A 5 17.46 21.86 -26.10
CA LEU A 5 17.17 23.19 -25.60
C LEU A 5 15.71 23.26 -25.13
N PHE A 6 15.48 23.09 -23.83
CA PHE A 6 14.27 23.61 -23.18
C PHE A 6 14.59 24.98 -22.59
N GLY A 7 13.84 26.00 -23.03
CA GLY A 7 13.97 27.36 -22.54
C GLY A 7 13.83 27.45 -21.02
N GLY A 8 14.81 28.11 -20.39
CA GLY A 8 14.64 28.85 -19.14
C GLY A 8 14.06 28.10 -17.93
N LYS A 9 14.57 26.92 -17.59
CA LYS A 9 14.41 26.38 -16.24
C LYS A 9 15.78 26.06 -15.64
N LYS A 10 16.03 26.67 -14.47
CA LYS A 10 17.21 26.50 -13.63
C LYS A 10 17.46 25.00 -13.44
N LEU A 11 18.68 24.52 -13.72
CA LEU A 11 19.13 23.17 -13.38
C LEU A 11 18.92 22.99 -11.86
N VAL A 12 17.99 22.13 -11.48
CA VAL A 12 17.75 21.77 -10.08
C VAL A 12 18.95 20.95 -9.63
N SER A 13 19.64 21.38 -8.57
CA SER A 13 20.84 20.70 -8.11
C SER A 13 20.51 19.31 -7.57
N GLU A 14 21.47 18.40 -7.59
CA GLU A 14 21.33 17.04 -7.02
C GLU A 14 20.94 17.10 -5.52
N THR A 15 21.42 18.14 -4.83
CA THR A 15 21.05 18.47 -3.45
C THR A 15 19.59 18.90 -3.31
N ASP A 16 19.07 19.71 -4.24
CA ASP A 16 17.66 20.13 -4.26
C ASP A 16 16.71 18.98 -4.60
N LEU A 17 17.11 18.07 -5.49
CA LEU A 17 16.35 16.84 -5.79
C LEU A 17 16.27 15.92 -4.57
N THR A 18 17.39 15.69 -3.90
CA THR A 18 17.43 14.85 -2.70
C THR A 18 16.54 15.45 -1.61
N LYS A 19 16.59 16.77 -1.44
CA LYS A 19 15.77 17.50 -0.49
C LYS A 19 14.28 17.37 -0.81
N PHE A 20 13.89 17.63 -2.06
CA PHE A 20 12.50 17.52 -2.52
C PHE A 20 11.93 16.11 -2.37
N VAL A 21 12.73 15.07 -2.62
CA VAL A 21 12.32 13.67 -2.44
C VAL A 21 12.22 13.29 -0.96
N SER A 22 12.92 13.98 -0.07
CA SER A 22 12.94 13.71 1.38
C SER A 22 11.99 14.58 2.22
N GLU A 23 11.49 15.69 1.67
CA GLU A 23 10.57 16.62 2.34
C GLU A 23 9.12 16.11 2.35
N GLY A 24 8.33 16.59 3.32
CA GLY A 24 6.90 16.26 3.47
C GLY A 24 6.60 15.03 4.34
N ASN A 25 5.33 14.58 4.35
CA ASN A 25 4.95 13.36 5.04
C ASN A 25 5.68 12.17 4.39
N ARG A 26 6.45 11.40 5.15
CA ARG A 26 7.21 10.22 4.67
C ARG A 26 6.64 8.90 5.15
N ASP A 27 5.50 8.92 5.82
CA ASP A 27 4.87 7.72 6.34
C ASP A 27 4.35 6.84 5.19
N LEU A 28 4.55 5.54 5.35
CA LEU A 28 4.02 4.46 4.52
C LEU A 28 3.33 3.47 5.46
N HIS A 29 2.00 3.40 5.40
CA HIS A 29 1.23 2.47 6.22
C HIS A 29 1.03 1.19 5.44
N ILE A 30 1.46 0.05 6.00
CA ILE A 30 1.38 -1.26 5.36
C ILE A 30 0.38 -2.09 6.17
N LEU A 31 -0.80 -2.33 5.61
CA LEU A 31 -1.84 -3.13 6.25
C LEU A 31 -1.76 -4.55 5.69
N PHE A 32 -1.83 -5.57 6.54
CA PHE A 32 -1.76 -6.97 6.10
C PHE A 32 -3.03 -7.77 6.40
N GLY A 33 -3.47 -8.53 5.40
CA GLY A 33 -4.45 -9.61 5.54
C GLY A 33 -3.75 -10.96 5.35
N SER A 34 -3.79 -11.83 6.36
CA SER A 34 -2.96 -13.04 6.40
C SER A 34 -3.60 -14.15 7.23
N GLN A 35 -3.72 -15.37 6.67
CA GLN A 35 -4.16 -16.54 7.44
C GLN A 35 -3.00 -17.30 8.11
N SER A 36 -1.84 -17.36 7.43
CA SER A 36 -0.70 -18.19 7.84
C SER A 36 0.61 -17.42 8.03
N GLY A 37 0.54 -16.08 8.13
CA GLY A 37 1.69 -15.21 8.37
C GLY A 37 2.51 -14.80 7.15
N ASN A 38 2.20 -15.27 5.94
CA ASN A 38 2.99 -14.94 4.74
C ASN A 38 2.89 -13.45 4.36
N SER A 39 1.68 -12.89 4.34
CA SER A 39 1.46 -11.48 4.01
C SER A 39 2.01 -10.55 5.11
N GLU A 40 1.88 -10.98 6.37
CA GLU A 40 2.47 -10.30 7.54
C GLU A 40 3.98 -10.21 7.42
N GLY A 41 4.68 -11.33 7.21
CA GLY A 41 6.13 -11.34 7.06
C GLY A 41 6.61 -10.51 5.85
N LEU A 42 5.82 -10.45 4.77
CA LEU A 42 6.12 -9.56 3.64
C LEU A 42 5.94 -8.08 4.01
N ALA A 43 4.90 -7.73 4.77
CA ALA A 43 4.67 -6.39 5.24
C ALA A 43 5.80 -5.90 6.16
N GLU A 44 6.25 -6.74 7.10
CA GLU A 44 7.40 -6.48 7.98
C GLU A 44 8.70 -6.30 7.19
N ALA A 45 8.95 -7.14 6.18
CA ALA A 45 10.11 -6.99 5.31
C ALA A 45 10.09 -5.66 4.56
N TRP A 46 8.91 -5.22 4.10
CA TRP A 46 8.76 -3.93 3.43
C TRP A 46 8.83 -2.73 4.35
N GLU A 47 8.40 -2.84 5.60
CA GLU A 47 8.62 -1.81 6.61
C GLU A 47 10.11 -1.52 6.77
N GLN A 48 10.93 -2.57 6.90
CA GLN A 48 12.38 -2.43 7.03
C GLN A 48 13.01 -1.83 5.76
N GLU A 49 12.59 -2.31 4.59
CA GLU A 49 13.10 -1.85 3.29
C GLU A 49 12.68 -0.40 2.97
N ALA A 50 11.54 0.08 3.48
CA ALA A 50 11.03 1.45 3.27
C ALA A 50 12.06 2.52 3.66
N THR A 51 12.88 2.26 4.68
CA THR A 51 13.92 3.18 5.14
C THR A 51 14.97 3.48 4.07
N ARG A 52 15.28 2.51 3.19
CA ARG A 52 16.22 2.68 2.07
C ARG A 52 15.69 3.64 1.01
N TYR A 53 14.38 3.83 0.96
CA TYR A 53 13.70 4.80 0.08
C TYR A 53 13.34 6.11 0.81
N GLY A 54 13.88 6.31 2.03
CA GLY A 54 13.59 7.48 2.85
C GLY A 54 12.12 7.57 3.26
N LEU A 55 11.43 6.44 3.35
CA LEU A 55 10.07 6.32 3.87
C LEU A 55 10.11 5.81 5.31
N LYS A 56 9.04 6.07 6.04
CA LYS A 56 8.81 5.59 7.41
C LYS A 56 7.69 4.55 7.35
N GLY A 57 8.09 3.28 7.17
CA GLY A 57 7.16 2.17 7.20
C GLY A 57 6.50 2.03 8.58
N LYS A 58 5.23 1.65 8.60
CA LYS A 58 4.48 1.25 9.78
C LYS A 58 3.57 0.09 9.38
N VAL A 59 3.77 -1.08 9.98
CA VAL A 59 2.89 -2.24 9.76
C VAL A 59 1.66 -2.17 10.66
N HIS A 60 0.51 -2.57 10.13
CA HIS A 60 -0.75 -2.68 10.86
C HIS A 60 -1.41 -4.02 10.55
N ASP A 61 -1.86 -4.71 11.59
CA ASP A 61 -2.86 -5.76 11.44
C ASP A 61 -4.17 -5.12 10.97
N MET A 62 -4.87 -5.78 10.06
CA MET A 62 -6.18 -5.33 9.61
C MET A 62 -7.27 -5.62 10.67
N ASP A 63 -7.05 -6.57 11.58
CA ASP A 63 -8.02 -6.90 12.62
C ASP A 63 -8.19 -5.70 13.57
N GLY A 64 -9.45 -5.29 13.75
CA GLY A 64 -9.81 -4.11 14.55
C GLY A 64 -9.31 -2.77 13.99
N PHE A 65 -8.78 -2.71 12.76
CA PHE A 65 -8.28 -1.47 12.19
C PHE A 65 -9.42 -0.52 11.82
N ASP A 66 -9.28 0.76 12.18
CA ASP A 66 -10.32 1.76 11.92
C ASP A 66 -10.20 2.34 10.50
N ILE A 67 -11.27 2.20 9.72
CA ILE A 67 -11.35 2.68 8.34
C ILE A 67 -11.20 4.21 8.23
N LYS A 68 -11.62 4.97 9.25
CA LYS A 68 -11.45 6.43 9.24
C LYS A 68 -9.98 6.82 9.39
N SER A 69 -9.27 6.13 10.28
CA SER A 69 -7.82 6.26 10.40
C SER A 69 -7.11 5.96 9.08
N MET A 70 -7.56 4.93 8.34
CA MET A 70 -7.02 4.62 7.01
C MET A 70 -7.23 5.76 5.99
N ALA A 71 -8.41 6.38 5.99
CA ALA A 71 -8.76 7.46 5.07
C ALA A 71 -7.97 8.76 5.30
N GLU A 72 -7.40 8.96 6.49
CA GLU A 72 -6.55 10.10 6.81
C GLU A 72 -5.07 9.90 6.39
N MET A 73 -4.70 8.67 5.99
CA MET A 73 -3.34 8.34 5.61
C MET A 73 -3.02 8.81 4.19
N SER A 74 -1.82 9.38 4.01
CA SER A 74 -1.37 9.85 2.68
C SER A 74 -0.90 8.72 1.77
N ARG A 75 -0.37 7.63 2.36
CA ARG A 75 0.15 6.46 1.65
C ARG A 75 -0.23 5.17 2.37
N VAL A 76 -0.93 4.30 1.68
CA VAL A 76 -1.38 3.01 2.18
C VAL A 76 -0.92 1.91 1.23
N MET A 77 -0.42 0.83 1.78
CA MET A 77 -0.08 -0.37 1.06
C MET A 77 -0.84 -1.53 1.68
N ILE A 78 -1.62 -2.21 0.86
CA ILE A 78 -2.39 -3.39 1.26
C ILE A 78 -1.61 -4.62 0.83
N VAL A 79 -1.33 -5.52 1.77
CA VAL A 79 -0.67 -6.80 1.53
C VAL A 79 -1.62 -7.90 1.95
N CYS A 80 -2.37 -8.47 1.02
CA CYS A 80 -3.48 -9.35 1.35
C CYS A 80 -3.40 -10.68 0.60
N SER A 81 -3.41 -11.79 1.34
CA SER A 81 -3.54 -13.12 0.72
C SER A 81 -4.98 -13.37 0.29
N THR A 82 -5.20 -14.30 -0.63
CA THR A 82 -6.54 -14.86 -0.90
C THR A 82 -6.68 -16.19 -0.18
N TRP A 83 -7.82 -16.43 0.46
CA TRP A 83 -8.11 -17.66 1.18
C TRP A 83 -9.36 -18.37 0.64
N GLY A 84 -9.52 -19.65 0.99
CA GLY A 84 -10.70 -20.44 0.62
C GLY A 84 -11.03 -20.38 -0.87
N GLU A 85 -12.26 -20.02 -1.17
CA GLU A 85 -12.80 -19.86 -2.53
C GLU A 85 -12.79 -18.39 -2.96
N GLY A 86 -11.63 -17.74 -2.87
CA GLY A 86 -11.46 -16.34 -3.30
C GLY A 86 -11.74 -15.29 -2.23
N GLU A 87 -11.81 -15.70 -0.97
CA GLU A 87 -12.20 -14.89 0.18
C GLU A 87 -11.03 -14.06 0.73
N MET A 88 -11.38 -13.08 1.57
CA MET A 88 -10.40 -12.37 2.40
C MET A 88 -9.90 -13.31 3.51
N PRO A 89 -8.68 -13.10 4.03
CA PRO A 89 -8.27 -13.71 5.30
C PRO A 89 -9.13 -13.17 6.45
N ASP A 90 -9.29 -13.96 7.51
CA ASP A 90 -10.20 -13.62 8.63
C ASP A 90 -9.88 -12.23 9.23
N ASN A 91 -8.60 -11.90 9.38
CA ASN A 91 -8.16 -10.62 9.96
C ASN A 91 -8.43 -9.40 9.05
N ALA A 92 -8.83 -9.60 7.80
CA ALA A 92 -9.05 -8.53 6.82
C ALA A 92 -10.52 -8.31 6.45
N GLU A 93 -11.42 -9.22 6.85
CA GLU A 93 -12.82 -9.24 6.42
C GLU A 93 -13.56 -7.96 6.87
N ASP A 94 -13.55 -7.66 8.17
CA ASP A 94 -14.26 -6.50 8.74
C ASP A 94 -13.81 -5.17 8.12
N LEU A 95 -12.50 -4.99 7.93
CA LEU A 95 -11.96 -3.76 7.34
C LEU A 95 -12.35 -3.64 5.85
N TYR A 96 -12.36 -4.75 5.11
CA TYR A 96 -12.79 -4.78 3.71
C TYR A 96 -14.28 -4.45 3.56
N GLU A 97 -15.13 -5.01 4.42
CA GLU A 97 -16.56 -4.69 4.45
C GLU A 97 -16.81 -3.21 4.77
N ALA A 98 -16.07 -2.67 5.74
CA ALA A 98 -16.12 -1.26 6.08
C ALA A 98 -15.67 -0.37 4.92
N ALA A 99 -14.60 -0.73 4.22
CA ALA A 99 -14.11 -0.01 3.04
C ALA A 99 -15.15 -0.01 1.91
N THR A 100 -15.73 -1.17 1.61
CA THR A 100 -16.75 -1.33 0.56
C THR A 100 -18.01 -0.53 0.87
N SER A 101 -18.42 -0.48 2.14
CA SER A 101 -19.60 0.26 2.58
C SER A 101 -19.39 1.77 2.58
N ALA A 102 -18.16 2.23 2.77
CA ALA A 102 -17.85 3.65 2.89
C ALA A 102 -17.73 4.38 1.52
N GLY A 103 -17.61 3.63 0.42
CA GLY A 103 -17.41 4.18 -0.93
C GLY A 103 -16.02 4.81 -1.09
N LYS A 104 -15.88 5.86 -1.91
CA LYS A 104 -14.58 6.52 -2.19
C LYS A 104 -14.03 7.35 -1.02
N ILE A 105 -13.71 6.70 0.09
CA ILE A 105 -13.11 7.34 1.27
C ILE A 105 -11.61 7.63 1.11
N LEU A 106 -10.92 6.91 0.22
CA LEU A 106 -9.47 7.05 -0.03
C LEU A 106 -9.10 8.19 -1.00
N SER A 107 -9.96 9.22 -1.11
CA SER A 107 -9.79 10.30 -2.10
C SER A 107 -8.48 11.09 -1.98
N ASN A 108 -7.86 11.11 -0.79
CA ASN A 108 -6.58 11.77 -0.52
C ASN A 108 -5.45 10.78 -0.18
N THR A 109 -5.69 9.49 -0.38
CA THR A 109 -4.77 8.40 -0.05
C THR A 109 -4.19 7.84 -1.35
N ASN A 110 -2.87 7.84 -1.47
CA ASN A 110 -2.23 7.04 -2.51
C ASN A 110 -2.16 5.60 -2.00
N PHE A 111 -2.83 4.68 -2.68
CA PHE A 111 -2.84 3.29 -2.28
C PHE A 111 -2.17 2.38 -3.31
N SER A 112 -1.68 1.24 -2.84
CA SER A 112 -1.15 0.15 -3.66
C SER A 112 -1.52 -1.19 -3.05
N ILE A 113 -1.69 -2.23 -3.87
CA ILE A 113 -2.08 -3.56 -3.43
C ILE A 113 -1.02 -4.57 -3.88
N CYS A 114 -0.53 -5.37 -2.94
CA CYS A 114 0.15 -6.62 -3.21
C CYS A 114 -0.74 -7.76 -2.74
N SER A 115 -1.08 -8.67 -3.66
CA SER A 115 -1.88 -9.83 -3.34
C SER A 115 -1.09 -11.12 -3.47
N LEU A 116 -1.24 -11.99 -2.48
CA LEU A 116 -0.61 -13.31 -2.44
C LEU A 116 -1.69 -14.35 -2.76
N GLY A 117 -1.49 -15.11 -3.82
CA GLY A 117 -2.39 -16.17 -4.22
C GLY A 117 -1.64 -17.29 -4.94
N ASP A 118 -2.34 -18.38 -5.22
CA ASP A 118 -1.80 -19.53 -5.93
C ASP A 118 -2.55 -19.71 -7.26
N THR A 119 -1.80 -19.78 -8.36
CA THR A 119 -2.32 -19.97 -9.71
C THR A 119 -3.00 -21.32 -9.92
N GLY A 120 -2.88 -22.26 -8.98
CA GLY A 120 -3.61 -23.52 -8.97
C GLY A 120 -5.11 -23.37 -8.62
N TYR A 121 -5.54 -22.20 -8.16
CA TYR A 121 -6.94 -21.90 -7.83
C TYR A 121 -7.60 -21.02 -8.89
N ASP A 122 -8.88 -21.25 -9.14
CA ASP A 122 -9.66 -20.49 -10.13
C ASP A 122 -9.72 -18.99 -9.78
N LEU A 123 -9.85 -18.69 -8.49
CA LEU A 123 -9.94 -17.33 -7.95
C LEU A 123 -8.56 -16.80 -7.51
N PHE A 124 -7.57 -16.90 -8.40
CA PHE A 124 -6.21 -16.42 -8.18
C PHE A 124 -6.16 -14.92 -7.83
N CYS A 125 -5.57 -14.58 -6.68
CA CYS A 125 -5.43 -13.22 -6.14
C CYS A 125 -6.76 -12.44 -6.09
N GLN A 126 -7.87 -13.13 -5.82
CA GLN A 126 -9.20 -12.53 -5.84
C GLN A 126 -9.36 -11.43 -4.79
N SER A 127 -8.89 -11.65 -3.56
CA SER A 127 -8.91 -10.64 -2.49
C SER A 127 -8.24 -9.32 -2.90
N GLY A 128 -7.09 -9.39 -3.57
CA GLY A 128 -6.40 -8.20 -4.08
C GLY A 128 -7.18 -7.47 -5.18
N LYS A 129 -7.82 -8.22 -6.09
CA LYS A 129 -8.67 -7.63 -7.14
C LYS A 129 -9.89 -6.94 -6.55
N ASP A 130 -10.37 -7.40 -5.41
CA ASP A 130 -11.54 -6.83 -4.75
C ASP A 130 -11.16 -5.56 -3.97
N TRP A 131 -10.01 -5.56 -3.29
CA TRP A 131 -9.40 -4.35 -2.73
C TRP A 131 -9.16 -3.24 -3.77
N ASP A 132 -8.87 -3.58 -5.02
CA ASP A 132 -8.64 -2.60 -6.10
C ASP A 132 -9.93 -1.92 -6.56
N LYS A 133 -11.10 -2.52 -6.26
CA LYS A 133 -12.41 -2.01 -6.67
C LYS A 133 -13.11 -1.16 -5.60
N THR A 134 -12.64 -1.22 -4.35
CA THR A 134 -13.15 -0.43 -3.22
C THR A 134 -12.95 1.07 -3.41
#